data_AF-A0A4Q3T564-F1
#
_entry.id   AF-A0A4Q3T564-F1
#
_cell.length_a   1.000
_cell.length_b   1.000
_cell.length_c   1.000
_cell.angle_alpha   90.00
_cell.angle_beta   90.00
_cell.angle_gamma   90.00
#
_symmetry.space_group_name_H-M   'P 1'
#
loop_
_entity.id
_entity.type
_entity.pdbx_description
1 polymer ?
#
loop_
_entity_poly.entity_id
_entity_poly.type
_entity_poly.pdbx_seq_one_letter_code
_entity_poly.pdbx_strand_id
1 'polypeptide(L)'
;HVPYKGSAPGMLALLKDEVQVMFDVGGLSTTYVTEGKLRAIAVTGSERATGVPDVPTLTEAGIPGFELNFWFGLAAPAGTPKAVVDKLSSEIQQIVQSPDFRDRALKTGYYNVSNTPAQFNALIERDSARWGRAFKAANIEPQQL
;
A
#
# COMPACT_ATOMS: atom_id res chain seq x y z
N HIS A 1 4.60 9.96 16.73
CA HIS A 1 4.99 9.55 15.37
C HIS A 1 6.37 10.15 15.08
N VAL A 2 7.28 9.37 14.49
CA VAL A 2 8.60 9.84 14.05
C VAL A 2 8.63 9.79 12.51
N PRO A 3 8.63 10.93 11.79
CA PRO A 3 8.61 10.93 10.34
C PRO A 3 9.98 10.61 9.76
N TYR A 4 9.99 9.83 8.68
CA TYR A 4 11.17 9.60 7.85
C TYR A 4 10.87 9.98 6.40
N LYS A 5 11.91 10.31 5.63
CA LYS A 5 11.82 10.62 4.19
C LYS A 5 11.62 9.35 3.33
N GLY A 6 10.61 8.56 3.68
CA GLY A 6 10.26 7.29 3.05
C GLY A 6 10.67 6.05 3.86
N SER A 7 10.30 4.89 3.33
CA SER A 7 10.46 3.59 3.99
C SER A 7 11.92 3.22 4.25
N ALA A 8 12.82 3.45 3.31
CA ALA A 8 14.22 3.01 3.45
C ALA A 8 14.96 3.68 4.63
N PRO A 9 14.91 5.02 4.83
CA PRO A 9 15.47 5.63 6.04
C PRO A 9 14.82 5.16 7.34
N GLY A 10 13.49 4.97 7.36
CA GLY A 10 12.78 4.48 8.56
C GLY A 10 13.13 3.04 8.91
N MET A 11 13.29 2.19 7.89
CA MET A 11 13.72 0.80 8.07
C MET A 11 15.13 0.70 8.65
N LEU A 12 16.05 1.55 8.19
CA LEU A 12 17.39 1.62 8.78
C LEU A 12 17.36 2.05 10.24
N ALA A 13 16.50 3.02 10.60
CA ALA A 13 16.33 3.44 11.98
C ALA A 13 15.77 2.30 12.87
N LEU A 14 14.79 1.56 12.36
CA LEU A 14 14.24 0.37 13.05
C LEU A 14 15.31 -0.71 13.26
N LEU A 15 16.09 -1.02 12.23
CA LEU A 15 17.18 -2.01 12.31
C LEU A 15 18.32 -1.58 13.25
N LYS A 16 18.48 -0.28 13.48
CA LYS A 16 19.45 0.31 14.41
C LYS A 16 18.88 0.53 15.82
N ASP A 17 17.63 0.13 16.06
CA ASP A 17 16.92 0.33 17.33
C ASP A 17 16.71 1.82 17.71
N GLU A 18 16.77 2.73 16.72
CA GLU A 18 16.43 4.15 16.93
C GLU A 18 14.90 4.34 17.11
N VAL A 19 14.11 3.42 16.56
CA VAL A 19 12.65 3.33 16.75
C VAL A 19 12.27 1.86 16.97
N GLN A 20 11.24 1.61 17.78
CA GLN A 20 10.88 0.25 18.20
C GLN A 20 9.80 -0.39 17.32
N VAL A 21 9.00 0.44 16.63
CA VAL A 21 7.88 0.02 15.78
C VAL A 21 7.77 0.96 14.58
N MET A 22 7.48 0.37 13.42
CA MET A 22 7.24 1.09 12.18
C MET A 22 5.99 0.55 11.49
N PHE A 23 5.20 1.43 10.89
CA PHE A 23 4.22 1.06 9.87
C PHE A 23 4.87 1.28 8.51
N ASP A 24 4.92 0.24 7.68
CA ASP A 24 5.60 0.28 6.38
C ASP A 24 4.84 -0.51 5.31
N VAL A 25 5.20 -0.30 4.06
CA VAL A 25 4.73 -1.05 2.91
C VAL A 25 5.33 -2.46 2.89
N GLY A 26 4.47 -3.47 2.75
CA GLY A 26 4.80 -4.88 3.00
C GLY A 26 5.99 -5.44 2.21
N GLY A 27 6.26 -4.95 1.00
CA GLY A 27 7.30 -5.51 0.13
C GLY A 27 8.71 -5.45 0.72
N LEU A 28 9.13 -4.30 1.26
CA LEU A 28 10.45 -4.17 1.90
C LEU A 28 10.49 -4.91 3.24
N SER A 29 9.42 -4.80 4.02
CA SER A 29 9.33 -5.41 5.35
C SER A 29 9.38 -6.94 5.30
N THR A 30 8.75 -7.56 4.28
CA THR A 30 8.67 -9.03 4.14
C THR A 30 10.06 -9.66 4.07
N THR A 31 10.99 -9.08 3.31
CA THR A 31 12.36 -9.60 3.21
C THR A 31 13.09 -9.60 4.56
N TYR A 32 13.02 -8.51 5.32
CA TYR A 32 13.67 -8.45 6.63
C TYR A 32 13.01 -9.37 7.67
N VAL A 33 11.71 -9.62 7.53
CA VAL A 33 10.96 -10.55 8.39
C VAL A 33 11.34 -12.00 8.08
N THR A 34 11.41 -12.39 6.80
CA THR A 34 11.80 -13.75 6.41
C THR A 34 13.27 -14.04 6.70
N GLU A 35 14.14 -13.02 6.69
CA GLU A 35 15.53 -13.11 7.15
C GLU A 35 15.68 -13.13 8.69
N GLY A 36 14.58 -13.00 9.45
CA GLY A 36 14.60 -12.99 10.91
C GLY A 36 15.21 -11.74 11.55
N LYS A 37 15.45 -10.69 10.77
CA LYS A 37 15.98 -9.40 11.24
C LYS A 37 14.91 -8.54 11.92
N LEU A 38 13.66 -8.73 11.53
CA LEU A 38 12.51 -8.04 12.09
C LEU A 38 11.39 -9.02 12.43
N ARG A 39 10.53 -8.62 13.36
CA ARG A 39 9.31 -9.35 13.71
C ARG A 39 8.10 -8.57 13.20
N ALA A 40 7.37 -9.16 12.26
CA ALA A 40 6.06 -8.63 11.88
C ALA A 40 5.05 -8.85 13.01
N ILE A 41 4.32 -7.80 13.38
CA ILE A 41 3.32 -7.83 14.46
C ILE A 41 1.93 -8.14 13.90
N ALA A 42 1.53 -7.43 12.85
CA ALA A 42 0.27 -7.62 12.15
C ALA A 42 0.36 -7.03 10.74
N VAL A 43 -0.49 -7.48 9.82
CA VAL A 43 -0.73 -6.84 8.52
C VAL A 43 -1.97 -5.93 8.59
N THR A 44 -1.99 -4.88 7.79
CA THR A 44 -3.08 -3.89 7.79
C THR A 44 -4.19 -4.21 6.80
N GLY A 45 -3.97 -5.15 5.87
CA GLY A 45 -4.98 -5.57 4.91
C GLY A 45 -6.14 -6.35 5.56
N SER A 46 -7.20 -6.55 4.78
CA SER A 46 -8.37 -7.35 5.19
C SER A 46 -8.05 -8.84 5.31
N GLU A 47 -6.99 -9.29 4.64
CA GLU A 47 -6.52 -10.67 4.62
C GLU A 47 -5.03 -10.74 4.95
N ARG A 48 -4.57 -11.91 5.37
CA ARG A 48 -3.16 -12.17 5.64
C ARG A 48 -2.35 -12.08 4.35
N ALA A 49 -1.12 -11.58 4.45
CA ALA A 49 -0.24 -11.46 3.29
C ALA A 49 0.39 -12.82 2.94
N THR A 50 0.38 -13.19 1.67
CA THR A 50 0.93 -14.48 1.18
C THR A 50 2.41 -14.67 1.50
N GLY A 51 3.20 -13.60 1.59
CA GLY A 51 4.62 -13.65 1.95
C GLY A 51 4.90 -13.87 3.44
N VAL A 52 3.90 -13.68 4.31
CA VAL A 52 3.99 -13.85 5.77
C VAL A 52 2.66 -14.40 6.32
N PRO A 53 2.25 -15.62 5.90
CA PRO A 53 0.90 -16.15 6.15
C PRO A 53 0.60 -16.39 7.65
N ASP A 54 1.63 -16.51 8.48
CA ASP A 54 1.48 -16.69 9.93
C ASP A 54 1.19 -15.37 10.67
N VAL A 55 1.42 -14.22 10.02
CA VAL A 55 1.18 -12.90 10.60
C VAL A 55 -0.31 -12.56 10.51
N PRO A 56 -0.98 -12.24 11.64
CA PRO A 56 -2.40 -11.92 11.63
C PRO A 56 -2.68 -10.55 11.00
N THR A 57 -3.91 -10.34 10.56
CA THR A 57 -4.41 -8.98 10.29
C THR A 57 -4.62 -8.22 11.61
N LEU A 58 -4.69 -6.88 11.55
CA LEU A 58 -5.05 -6.09 12.74
C LEU A 58 -6.46 -6.41 13.26
N THR A 59 -7.37 -6.80 12.37
CA THR A 59 -8.70 -7.28 12.77
C THR A 59 -8.61 -8.59 13.55
N GLU A 60 -7.83 -9.57 13.09
CA GLU A 60 -7.57 -10.83 13.82
C GLU A 60 -6.83 -10.58 15.14
N ALA A 61 -6.00 -9.54 15.21
CA ALA A 61 -5.27 -9.13 16.40
C ALA A 61 -6.11 -8.31 17.41
N GLY A 62 -7.42 -8.19 17.19
CA GLY A 62 -8.35 -7.56 18.14
C GLY A 62 -8.68 -6.09 17.88
N ILE A 63 -8.35 -5.55 16.70
CA ILE A 63 -8.74 -4.20 16.27
C ILE A 63 -9.85 -4.30 15.20
N PRO A 64 -11.12 -4.47 15.60
CA PRO A 64 -12.21 -4.74 14.68
C PRO A 64 -12.42 -3.60 13.68
N GLY A 65 -12.62 -3.95 12.41
CA GLY A 65 -12.86 -3.00 11.33
C GLY A 65 -11.61 -2.22 10.89
N PHE A 66 -10.42 -2.59 11.38
CA PHE A 66 -9.18 -2.04 10.87
C PHE A 66 -8.83 -2.68 9.53
N GLU A 67 -8.84 -1.87 8.49
CA GLU A 67 -8.35 -2.24 7.16
C GLU A 67 -7.65 -1.02 6.53
N LEU A 68 -6.37 -1.13 6.23
CA LEU A 68 -5.60 -0.13 5.51
C LEU A 68 -4.80 -0.83 4.43
N ASN A 69 -5.31 -0.73 3.20
CA ASN A 69 -4.61 -1.11 1.99
C ASN A 69 -4.15 0.16 1.28
N PHE A 70 -2.92 0.15 0.79
CA PHE A 70 -2.41 1.21 -0.08
C PHE A 70 -2.42 0.71 -1.53
N TRP A 71 -2.48 1.63 -2.48
CA TRP A 71 -2.51 1.31 -3.90
C TRP A 71 -1.58 2.24 -4.66
N PHE A 72 -1.11 1.76 -5.81
CA PHE A 72 -0.45 2.57 -6.81
C PHE A 72 -1.32 2.63 -8.06
N GLY A 73 -1.22 3.73 -8.78
CA GLY A 73 -1.88 3.87 -10.07
C GLY A 73 -1.23 4.95 -10.91
N LEU A 74 -1.70 5.05 -12.15
CA LEU A 74 -1.20 5.99 -13.14
C LEU A 74 -2.29 7.02 -13.44
N ALA A 75 -1.91 8.29 -13.46
CA ALA A 75 -2.78 9.41 -13.79
C ALA A 75 -2.20 10.18 -14.99
N ALA A 76 -3.09 10.76 -15.79
CA ALA A 76 -2.73 11.66 -16.88
C ALA A 76 -3.19 13.09 -16.55
N PRO A 77 -2.59 14.14 -17.15
CA PRO A 77 -3.03 15.51 -16.94
C PRO A 77 -4.52 15.72 -17.23
N ALA A 78 -5.14 16.66 -16.50
CA ALA A 78 -6.52 17.05 -16.75
C ALA A 78 -6.68 17.52 -18.22
N GLY A 79 -7.75 17.07 -18.88
CA GLY A 79 -8.00 17.36 -20.29
C GLY A 79 -7.34 16.42 -21.30
N THR A 80 -6.59 15.40 -20.84
CA THR A 80 -6.08 14.35 -21.74
C THR A 80 -7.25 13.70 -22.51
N PRO A 81 -7.18 13.60 -23.85
CA PRO A 81 -8.29 13.03 -24.64
C PRO A 81 -8.65 11.61 -24.22
N LYS A 82 -9.95 11.32 -24.16
CA LYS A 82 -10.46 10.01 -23.72
C LYS A 82 -9.82 8.84 -24.48
N ALA A 83 -9.65 8.96 -25.79
CA ALA A 83 -9.02 7.92 -26.61
C ALA A 83 -7.59 7.58 -26.17
N VAL A 84 -6.82 8.56 -25.68
CA VAL A 84 -5.46 8.35 -25.16
C VAL A 84 -5.52 7.62 -23.81
N VAL A 85 -6.41 8.06 -22.92
CA VAL A 85 -6.62 7.41 -21.60
C VAL A 85 -7.07 5.96 -21.77
N ASP A 86 -8.01 5.71 -22.67
CA ASP A 86 -8.55 4.37 -22.94
C ASP A 86 -7.45 3.46 -23.52
N LYS A 87 -6.63 3.97 -24.44
CA LYS A 87 -5.49 3.22 -24.99
C LYS A 87 -4.49 2.88 -23.88
N LEU A 88 -4.04 3.87 -23.10
CA LEU A 88 -3.10 3.64 -22.00
C LEU A 88 -3.65 2.63 -20.99
N SER A 89 -4.92 2.77 -20.60
CA SER A 89 -5.56 1.84 -19.68
C SER A 89 -5.57 0.42 -20.23
N SER A 90 -5.91 0.23 -21.51
CA SER A 90 -5.90 -1.08 -22.15
C SER A 90 -4.50 -1.74 -22.10
N GLU A 91 -3.46 -1.00 -22.48
CA GLU A 91 -2.07 -1.50 -22.46
C GLU A 91 -1.61 -1.84 -21.03
N ILE A 92 -1.90 -0.97 -20.06
CA ILE A 92 -1.57 -1.18 -18.65
C ILE A 92 -2.27 -2.44 -18.13
N GLN A 93 -3.54 -2.66 -18.46
CA GLN A 93 -4.28 -3.86 -18.05
C GLN A 93 -3.62 -5.12 -18.61
N GLN A 94 -3.19 -5.12 -19.88
CA GLN A 94 -2.48 -6.26 -20.46
C GLN A 94 -1.15 -6.55 -19.74
N ILE A 95 -0.37 -5.51 -19.44
CA ILE A 95 0.91 -5.64 -18.74
C ILE A 95 0.70 -6.20 -17.33
N VAL A 96 -0.23 -5.64 -16.56
CA VAL A 96 -0.52 -6.05 -15.18
C VAL A 96 -1.07 -7.48 -15.10
N GLN A 97 -1.71 -7.96 -16.17
CA GLN A 97 -2.20 -9.33 -16.28
C GLN A 97 -1.16 -10.32 -16.80
N SER A 98 -0.01 -9.84 -17.30
CA SER A 98 1.06 -10.71 -17.80
C SER A 98 1.66 -11.56 -16.68
N PRO A 99 2.08 -12.81 -16.96
CA PRO A 99 2.70 -13.69 -15.96
C PRO A 99 3.94 -13.08 -15.31
N ASP A 100 4.85 -12.49 -16.09
CA ASP A 100 6.10 -11.89 -15.56
C ASP A 100 5.81 -10.74 -14.59
N PHE A 101 4.84 -9.87 -14.89
CA PHE A 101 4.45 -8.81 -13.97
C PHE A 101 3.81 -9.39 -12.71
N ARG A 102 2.90 -10.37 -12.87
CA ARG A 102 2.21 -11.02 -11.73
C ARG A 102 3.19 -11.67 -10.77
N ASP A 103 4.15 -12.42 -11.28
CA ASP A 103 5.14 -13.12 -10.46
C ASP A 103 6.04 -12.15 -9.69
N ARG A 104 6.42 -11.02 -10.31
CA ARG A 104 7.23 -9.97 -9.65
C ARG A 104 6.43 -9.19 -8.60
N ALA A 105 5.18 -8.86 -8.90
CA ALA A 105 4.29 -8.18 -7.96
C ALA A 105 4.04 -9.04 -6.71
N LEU A 106 3.73 -10.33 -6.90
CA LEU A 106 3.48 -11.24 -5.77
C LEU A 106 4.73 -11.45 -4.91
N LYS A 107 5.92 -11.54 -5.51
CA LYS A 107 7.20 -11.60 -4.76
C LYS A 107 7.45 -10.37 -3.88
N THR A 108 6.85 -9.24 -4.21
CA THR A 108 6.99 -7.99 -3.46
C THR A 108 5.77 -7.70 -2.59
N GLY A 109 4.87 -8.67 -2.40
CA GLY A 109 3.67 -8.52 -1.55
C GLY A 109 2.59 -7.63 -2.15
N TYR A 110 2.66 -7.34 -3.45
CA TYR A 110 1.67 -6.55 -4.18
C TYR A 110 0.68 -7.45 -4.91
N TYR A 111 -0.58 -7.03 -4.90
CA TYR A 111 -1.64 -7.68 -5.67
C TYR A 111 -2.00 -6.84 -6.89
N ASN A 112 -2.27 -7.54 -7.99
CA ASN A 112 -2.56 -6.91 -9.26
C ASN A 112 -4.03 -6.52 -9.34
N VAL A 113 -4.28 -5.22 -9.48
CA VAL A 113 -5.63 -4.69 -9.69
C VAL A 113 -5.69 -4.05 -11.07
N SER A 114 -6.56 -4.58 -11.91
CA SER A 114 -6.73 -4.17 -13.31
C SER A 114 -7.98 -3.29 -13.46
N ASN A 115 -8.02 -2.18 -12.71
CA ASN A 115 -9.17 -1.26 -12.74
C ASN A 115 -9.30 -0.57 -14.11
N THR A 116 -10.52 -0.40 -14.57
CA THR A 116 -10.85 0.59 -15.61
C THR A 116 -10.60 2.02 -15.08
N PRO A 117 -10.47 3.04 -15.95
CA PRO A 117 -10.30 4.42 -15.52
C PRO A 117 -11.44 4.90 -14.61
N ALA A 118 -12.68 4.50 -14.90
CA ALA A 118 -13.85 4.84 -14.08
C ALA A 118 -13.79 4.20 -12.68
N GLN A 119 -13.42 2.92 -12.60
CA GLN A 119 -13.23 2.23 -11.32
C GLN A 119 -12.10 2.86 -10.50
N PHE A 120 -11.01 3.27 -11.15
CA PHE A 120 -9.90 3.93 -10.48
C PHE A 120 -10.28 5.33 -9.97
N ASN A 121 -11.05 6.11 -10.74
CA ASN A 121 -11.60 7.38 -10.24
C ASN A 121 -12.51 7.18 -9.02
N ALA A 122 -13.41 6.18 -9.06
CA ALA A 122 -14.26 5.87 -7.92
C ALA A 122 -13.45 5.45 -6.68
N LEU A 123 -12.35 4.72 -6.86
CA LEU A 123 -11.40 4.38 -5.79
C LEU A 123 -10.78 5.63 -5.17
N ILE A 124 -10.28 6.56 -5.99
CA ILE A 124 -9.69 7.83 -5.55
C ILE A 124 -10.70 8.65 -4.74
N GLU A 125 -11.93 8.80 -5.24
CA GLU A 125 -12.99 9.56 -4.58
C GLU A 125 -13.36 8.96 -3.22
N ARG A 126 -13.57 7.64 -3.19
CA ARG A 126 -13.89 6.89 -1.97
C ARG A 126 -12.80 7.06 -0.92
N ASP A 127 -11.54 6.85 -1.31
CA ASP A 127 -10.42 6.89 -0.37
C ASP A 127 -10.11 8.32 0.08
N SER A 128 -10.21 9.31 -0.80
CA SER A 128 -10.07 10.72 -0.44
C SER A 128 -11.10 11.13 0.62
N ALA A 129 -12.37 10.74 0.44
CA ALA A 129 -13.42 11.00 1.41
C ALA A 129 -13.19 10.25 2.74
N ARG A 130 -12.75 8.99 2.68
CA ARG A 130 -12.43 8.17 3.85
C ARG A 130 -11.29 8.78 4.67
N TRP A 131 -10.17 9.11 4.03
CA TRP A 131 -8.99 9.68 4.69
C TRP A 131 -9.25 11.08 5.22
N GLY A 132 -10.01 11.90 4.49
CA GLY A 132 -10.43 13.22 4.98
C GLY A 132 -11.24 13.14 6.28
N ARG A 133 -12.11 12.13 6.45
CA ARG A 133 -12.80 11.88 7.73
C ARG A 133 -11.85 11.37 8.81
N ALA A 134 -10.97 10.43 8.45
CA ALA A 134 -10.03 9.82 9.39
C ALA A 134 -9.07 10.86 9.99
N PHE A 135 -8.47 11.72 9.17
CA PHE A 135 -7.56 12.77 9.65
C PHE A 135 -8.25 13.77 10.56
N LYS A 136 -9.47 14.21 10.23
CA LYS A 136 -10.27 15.08 11.10
C LYS A 136 -10.59 14.42 12.44
N ALA A 137 -11.02 13.16 12.41
CA ALA A 137 -11.35 12.42 13.63
C ALA A 137 -10.12 12.19 14.52
N ALA A 138 -8.94 12.01 13.91
CA ALA A 138 -7.67 11.81 14.62
C ALA A 138 -6.95 13.13 14.97
N ASN A 139 -7.54 14.29 14.63
CA ASN A 139 -6.94 15.62 14.80
C ASN A 139 -5.50 15.70 14.23
N ILE A 140 -5.31 15.13 13.03
CA ILE A 140 -4.04 15.12 12.31
C ILE A 140 -4.01 16.29 11.33
N GLU A 141 -3.01 17.16 11.49
CA GLU A 141 -2.73 18.27 10.58
C GLU A 141 -1.63 17.90 9.59
N PRO A 142 -1.60 18.52 8.37
CA PRO A 142 -0.49 18.36 7.45
C PRO A 142 0.84 18.71 8.11
N GLN A 143 1.82 17.82 8.02
CA GLN A 143 3.17 18.13 8.46
C GLN A 143 3.79 19.14 7.51
N GLN A 144 4.31 20.24 8.05
CA GLN A 144 5.20 21.13 7.31
C GLN A 144 6.51 20.36 7.09
N LEU A 145 6.86 20.15 5.83
CA LEU A 145 8.12 19.51 5.40
C LEU A 145 9.29 20.51 5.41
#